data_AF-A0A818VG82-F1
#
_entry.id   AF-A0A818VG82-F1
#
_cell.length_a   1.000
_cell.length_b   1.000
_cell.length_c   1.000
_cell.angle_alpha   90.00
_cell.angle_beta   90.00
_cell.angle_gamma   90.00
#
_symmetry.space_group_name_H-M   'P 1'
#
loop_
_entity.id
_entity.type
_entity.pdbx_description
1 polymer ?
#
loop_
_entity_poly.entity_id
_entity_poly.type
_entity_poly.pdbx_seq_one_letter_code
_entity_poly.pdbx_strand_id
1 'polypeptide(L)'
;MKVAVTNKADESFQQVPKPSRDDWLRNHQETGETMKSFECIVLKAVPHGTYKTIYIQPVGSINHPRAAPLDVIIEFARAFFSGCEIELLPTIDFSKDMKFRENDGIRQYRTDGFYNYLSQKRHKRNPRQELLRVAVTMDDIYPNESWNFIYGQARAIDGVGVYSFARLDPLFPASTQTLLLSPLTDKHRIIML
;
A
#
# COMPACT_ATOMS: atom_id res chain seq x y z
N MET A 1 28.33 -9.93 3.14
CA MET A 1 27.30 -8.93 2.75
C MET A 1 28.01 -7.81 1.99
N LYS A 2 27.89 -7.78 0.65
CA LYS A 2 28.20 -6.58 -0.13
C LYS A 2 26.84 -6.03 -0.53
N VAL A 3 26.39 -5.01 0.19
CA VAL A 3 25.35 -4.09 -0.29
C VAL A 3 25.79 -3.65 -1.68
N ALA A 4 24.86 -3.37 -2.60
CA ALA A 4 25.20 -2.67 -3.84
C ALA A 4 25.64 -1.24 -3.48
N VAL A 5 26.83 -1.12 -2.90
CA VAL A 5 27.58 0.10 -2.77
C VAL A 5 28.24 0.22 -4.13
N THR A 6 27.85 1.22 -4.90
CA THR A 6 28.76 1.76 -5.90
C THR A 6 30.10 1.96 -5.17
N ASN A 7 31.15 1.24 -5.55
CA ASN A 7 32.46 1.32 -4.88
C ASN A 7 33.12 2.71 -4.97
N LYS A 8 32.41 3.71 -5.49
CA LYS A 8 32.70 5.12 -5.36
C LYS A 8 31.58 5.76 -4.55
N ALA A 9 31.95 6.35 -3.42
CA ALA A 9 31.15 7.42 -2.84
C ALA A 9 31.03 8.51 -3.90
N ASP A 10 29.81 8.73 -4.38
CA ASP A 10 29.43 9.95 -5.06
C ASP A 10 29.07 10.95 -3.95
N GLU A 11 29.36 12.25 -4.13
CA GLU A 11 28.93 13.30 -3.18
C GLU A 11 27.42 13.22 -2.89
N SER A 12 26.66 12.64 -3.82
CA SER A 12 25.21 12.48 -3.77
C SER A 12 24.72 11.39 -2.81
N PHE A 13 25.55 10.39 -2.44
CA PHE A 13 25.11 9.27 -1.59
C PHE A 13 26.17 8.83 -0.58
N GLN A 14 25.93 9.12 0.70
CA GLN A 14 26.74 8.61 1.79
C GLN A 14 26.55 7.09 1.94
N GLN A 15 27.63 6.39 2.30
CA GLN A 15 27.54 4.97 2.60
C GLN A 15 26.66 4.73 3.83
N VAL A 16 25.73 3.77 3.71
CA VAL A 16 24.88 3.34 4.83
C VAL A 16 25.77 2.73 5.91
N PRO A 17 25.71 3.21 7.18
CA PRO A 17 26.51 2.67 8.26
C PRO A 17 26.09 1.24 8.59
N LYS A 18 26.95 0.52 9.33
CA LYS A 18 26.58 -0.82 9.82
C LYS A 18 25.39 -0.71 10.78
N PRO A 19 24.45 -1.67 10.75
CA PRO A 19 23.29 -1.65 11.63
C PRO A 19 23.65 -1.54 13.12
N SER A 20 23.01 -0.60 13.80
CA SER A 20 23.12 -0.33 15.23
C SER A 20 22.37 -1.38 16.07
N ARG A 21 22.48 -1.32 17.41
CA ARG A 21 21.87 -2.30 18.33
C ARG A 21 20.37 -2.48 18.11
N ASP A 22 19.69 -1.37 17.83
CA ASP A 22 18.24 -1.30 17.74
C ASP A 22 17.74 -1.41 16.30
N ASP A 23 18.66 -1.54 15.33
CA ASP A 23 18.32 -1.65 13.92
C ASP A 23 17.77 -3.05 13.60
N TRP A 24 16.72 -3.07 12.77
CA TRP A 24 16.06 -4.30 12.33
C TRP A 24 17.04 -5.34 11.77
N LEU A 25 17.92 -4.92 10.85
CA LEU A 25 18.90 -5.77 10.16
C LEU A 25 19.98 -6.35 11.08
N ARG A 26 20.11 -5.85 12.31
CA ARG A 26 21.00 -6.46 13.32
C ARG A 26 20.33 -7.60 14.05
N ASN A 27 19.03 -7.50 14.26
CA ASN A 27 18.24 -8.45 15.04
C ASN A 27 17.56 -9.51 14.16
N HIS A 28 17.40 -9.24 12.87
CA HIS A 28 16.77 -10.14 11.90
C HIS A 28 17.72 -10.43 10.75
N GLN A 29 17.96 -11.71 10.48
CA GLN A 29 18.74 -12.14 9.32
C GLN A 29 17.85 -12.18 8.09
N GLU A 30 18.21 -11.39 7.08
CA GLU A 30 17.57 -11.37 5.78
C GLU A 30 18.60 -11.63 4.69
N THR A 31 18.20 -12.34 3.63
CA THR A 31 19.07 -12.70 2.51
C THR A 31 19.52 -11.48 1.69
N GLY A 32 18.76 -10.38 1.78
CA GLY A 32 18.92 -9.17 0.97
C GLY A 32 18.53 -9.38 -0.50
N GLU A 33 18.32 -8.28 -1.22
CA GLU A 33 18.09 -8.29 -2.66
C GLU A 33 19.21 -7.52 -3.36
N THR A 34 19.83 -8.12 -4.39
CA THR A 34 20.81 -7.41 -5.23
C THR A 34 20.10 -6.73 -6.39
N MET A 35 20.67 -5.66 -6.96
CA MET A 35 20.10 -5.01 -8.15
C MET A 35 19.85 -6.00 -9.29
N LYS A 36 20.80 -6.91 -9.54
CA LYS A 36 20.65 -7.98 -10.54
C LYS A 36 19.46 -8.90 -10.22
N SER A 37 19.28 -9.26 -8.94
CA SER A 37 18.13 -10.07 -8.50
C SER A 37 16.80 -9.34 -8.74
N PHE A 38 16.74 -8.07 -8.39
CA PHE A 38 15.58 -7.20 -8.63
C PHE A 38 15.24 -7.10 -10.13
N GLU A 39 16.26 -6.91 -10.97
CA GLU A 39 16.11 -6.88 -12.43
C GLU A 39 15.62 -8.21 -13.01
N CYS A 40 15.95 -9.34 -12.38
CA CYS A 40 15.54 -10.67 -12.81
C CYS A 40 14.19 -11.14 -12.26
N ILE A 41 13.46 -10.33 -11.48
CA ILE A 41 12.11 -10.69 -11.01
C ILE A 41 11.20 -10.96 -12.22
N VAL A 42 10.58 -12.14 -12.25
CA VAL A 42 9.74 -12.61 -13.37
C VAL A 42 8.37 -11.94 -13.38
N LEU A 43 7.80 -11.65 -12.20
CA LEU A 43 6.49 -11.02 -12.05
C LEU A 43 6.66 -9.52 -11.78
N LYS A 44 6.74 -8.73 -12.85
CA LYS A 44 6.79 -7.26 -12.77
C LYS A 44 5.46 -6.66 -13.18
N ALA A 45 4.91 -5.80 -12.33
CA ALA A 45 3.73 -4.99 -12.64
C ALA A 45 4.14 -3.76 -13.47
N VAL A 46 4.71 -3.98 -14.64
CA VAL A 46 5.18 -2.93 -15.54
C VAL A 46 4.16 -2.77 -16.68
N PRO A 47 3.79 -1.53 -17.04
CA PRO A 47 3.00 -1.29 -18.25
C PRO A 47 3.64 -1.95 -19.47
N HIS A 48 2.90 -2.83 -20.14
CA HIS A 48 3.28 -3.43 -21.42
C HIS A 48 2.06 -3.34 -22.35
N GLY A 49 2.26 -3.42 -23.67
CA GLY A 49 1.32 -2.94 -24.70
C GLY A 49 -0.14 -3.41 -24.65
N THR A 50 -0.49 -4.44 -23.85
CA THR A 50 -1.88 -4.87 -23.63
C THR A 50 -2.54 -4.19 -22.43
N TYR A 51 -1.77 -3.82 -21.41
CA TYR A 51 -2.26 -3.17 -20.20
C TYR A 51 -2.48 -1.68 -20.45
N LYS A 52 -3.67 -1.21 -20.09
CA LYS A 52 -4.11 0.17 -20.33
C LYS A 52 -4.42 0.92 -19.06
N THR A 53 -4.86 0.21 -18.01
CA THR A 53 -5.47 0.87 -16.85
C THR A 53 -5.01 0.25 -15.53
N ILE A 54 -4.74 1.09 -14.54
CA ILE A 54 -4.69 0.73 -13.12
C ILE A 54 -5.95 1.29 -12.46
N TYR A 55 -6.63 0.46 -11.67
CA TYR A 55 -7.80 0.87 -10.92
C TYR A 55 -7.47 1.08 -9.46
N ILE A 56 -7.85 2.24 -8.95
CA ILE A 56 -7.87 2.52 -7.52
C ILE A 56 -9.31 2.27 -7.03
N GLN A 57 -9.47 1.37 -6.08
CA GLN A 57 -10.74 1.00 -5.46
C GLN A 57 -10.78 1.55 -4.03
N PRO A 58 -11.43 2.69 -3.78
CA PRO A 58 -11.61 3.18 -2.42
C PRO A 58 -12.54 2.25 -1.65
N VAL A 59 -12.19 1.89 -0.42
CA VAL A 59 -12.95 0.99 0.45
C VAL A 59 -13.17 1.64 1.82
N GLY A 60 -14.38 1.52 2.35
CA GLY A 60 -14.72 1.97 3.70
C GLY A 60 -14.72 3.49 3.83
N SER A 61 -14.22 3.97 4.97
CA SER A 61 -14.33 5.38 5.42
C SER A 61 -13.34 6.35 4.75
N ILE A 62 -13.05 6.15 3.47
CA ILE A 62 -12.05 6.91 2.71
C ILE A 62 -12.55 8.27 2.19
N ASN A 63 -13.84 8.56 2.33
CA ASN A 63 -14.42 9.86 1.95
C ASN A 63 -14.42 10.88 3.11
N HIS A 64 -13.80 10.56 4.24
CA HIS A 64 -13.72 11.46 5.40
C HIS A 64 -12.71 12.60 5.14
N PRO A 65 -12.90 13.83 5.67
CA PRO A 65 -11.97 14.96 5.48
C PRO A 65 -10.52 14.72 5.92
N ARG A 66 -10.29 13.68 6.73
CA ARG A 66 -8.95 13.23 7.16
C ARG A 66 -8.45 11.98 6.44
N ALA A 67 -9.19 11.49 5.45
CA ALA A 67 -8.72 10.37 4.66
C ALA A 67 -7.56 10.79 3.76
N ALA A 68 -6.82 9.80 3.26
CA ALA A 68 -5.73 10.03 2.33
C ALA A 68 -6.23 10.78 1.07
N PRO A 69 -5.47 11.78 0.58
CA PRO A 69 -5.85 12.55 -0.60
C PRO A 69 -5.75 11.68 -1.86
N LEU A 70 -6.90 11.14 -2.30
CA LEU A 70 -7.00 10.22 -3.44
C LEU A 70 -6.50 10.85 -4.75
N ASP A 71 -6.73 12.14 -4.92
CA ASP A 71 -6.24 12.93 -6.05
C ASP A 71 -4.70 12.91 -6.16
N VAL A 72 -4.01 13.09 -5.02
CA VAL A 72 -2.55 13.04 -4.99
C VAL A 72 -2.01 11.63 -5.20
N ILE A 73 -2.68 10.62 -4.63
CA ILE A 73 -2.33 9.20 -4.89
C ILE A 73 -2.43 8.89 -6.38
N ILE A 74 -3.49 9.37 -7.04
CA ILE A 74 -3.69 9.19 -8.48
C ILE A 74 -2.60 9.91 -9.28
N GLU A 75 -2.25 11.15 -8.91
CA GLU A 75 -1.19 11.90 -9.57
C GLU A 75 0.17 11.19 -9.47
N PHE A 76 0.52 10.72 -8.27
CA PHE A 76 1.75 9.97 -8.04
C PHE A 76 1.77 8.66 -8.84
N ALA A 77 0.65 7.92 -8.83
CA ALA A 77 0.52 6.69 -9.61
C ALA A 77 0.65 6.95 -11.13
N ARG A 78 0.09 8.05 -11.65
CA ARG A 78 0.25 8.44 -13.06
C ARG A 78 1.71 8.73 -13.40
N ALA A 79 2.43 9.43 -12.52
CA ALA A 79 3.83 9.74 -12.72
C ALA A 79 4.72 8.48 -12.72
N PHE A 80 4.46 7.54 -11.80
CA PHE A 80 5.25 6.32 -11.66
C PHE A 80 4.94 5.27 -12.74
N PHE A 81 3.67 5.08 -13.11
CA PHE A 81 3.22 4.10 -14.10
C PHE A 81 2.92 4.75 -15.45
N SER A 82 3.91 5.45 -16.01
CA SER A 82 3.79 6.11 -17.32
C SER A 82 3.29 5.14 -18.39
N GLY A 83 2.27 5.53 -19.14
CA GLY A 83 1.65 4.71 -20.20
C GLY A 83 0.45 3.87 -19.74
N CYS A 84 0.05 3.95 -18.46
CA CYS A 84 -1.23 3.45 -17.97
C CYS A 84 -2.13 4.60 -17.53
N GLU A 85 -3.42 4.49 -17.84
CA GLU A 85 -4.47 5.34 -17.28
C GLU A 85 -4.73 4.93 -15.83
N ILE A 86 -4.92 5.92 -14.95
CA ILE A 86 -5.32 5.67 -13.57
C ILE A 86 -6.79 6.04 -13.42
N GLU A 87 -7.62 5.05 -13.15
CA GLU A 87 -9.07 5.21 -12.97
C GLU A 87 -9.46 5.02 -11.49
N LEU A 88 -10.12 6.02 -10.93
CA LEU A 88 -10.71 5.95 -9.60
C LEU A 88 -12.10 5.33 -9.70
N LEU A 89 -12.30 4.21 -9.00
CA LEU A 89 -13.61 3.55 -8.93
C LEU A 89 -14.48 4.16 -7.82
N PRO A 90 -15.81 3.97 -7.89
CA PRO A 90 -16.70 4.37 -6.79
C PRO A 90 -16.31 3.72 -5.47
N THR A 91 -16.39 4.48 -4.38
CA THR A 91 -16.18 3.95 -3.03
C THR A 91 -17.16 2.83 -2.72
N ILE A 92 -16.67 1.78 -2.09
CA ILE A 92 -17.49 0.64 -1.66
C ILE A 92 -17.38 0.42 -0.16
N ASP A 93 -18.48 -0.02 0.44
CA ASP A 93 -18.48 -0.59 1.78
C ASP A 93 -18.90 -2.06 1.67
N PHE A 94 -17.97 -2.96 1.94
CA PHE A 94 -18.23 -4.40 2.07
C PHE A 94 -17.66 -4.93 3.39
N SER A 95 -17.48 -4.05 4.37
CA SER A 95 -16.93 -4.38 5.69
C SER A 95 -17.67 -5.53 6.39
N LYS A 96 -18.96 -5.74 6.06
CA LYS A 96 -19.81 -6.83 6.57
C LYS A 96 -19.37 -8.22 6.11
N ASP A 97 -18.78 -8.33 4.92
CA ASP A 97 -18.36 -9.59 4.32
C ASP A 97 -16.90 -9.96 4.67
N MET A 98 -16.24 -9.10 5.45
CA MET A 98 -14.83 -9.22 5.77
C MET A 98 -14.62 -9.79 7.17
N LYS A 99 -13.69 -10.75 7.26
CA LYS A 99 -13.16 -11.17 8.55
C LYS A 99 -12.42 -10.00 9.20
N PHE A 100 -12.71 -9.76 10.46
CA PHE A 100 -12.02 -8.76 11.27
C PHE A 100 -11.68 -9.35 12.63
N ARG A 101 -10.77 -8.68 13.33
CA ARG A 101 -10.51 -8.89 14.75
C ARG A 101 -10.47 -7.56 15.47
N GLU A 102 -10.53 -7.62 16.79
CA GLU A 102 -10.24 -6.48 17.65
C GLU A 102 -8.88 -6.72 18.31
N ASN A 103 -7.98 -5.76 18.16
CA ASN A 103 -6.64 -5.82 18.74
C ASN A 103 -6.35 -4.48 19.41
N ASP A 104 -6.14 -4.47 20.72
CA ASP A 104 -5.95 -3.25 21.53
C ASP A 104 -7.05 -2.18 21.32
N GLY A 105 -8.31 -2.61 21.22
CA GLY A 105 -9.46 -1.72 20.98
C GLY A 105 -9.57 -1.18 19.55
N ILE A 106 -8.73 -1.67 18.64
CA ILE A 106 -8.72 -1.30 17.22
C ILE A 106 -9.34 -2.45 16.43
N ARG A 107 -10.35 -2.12 15.62
CA ARG A 107 -10.90 -3.06 14.63
C ARG A 107 -9.95 -3.15 13.43
N GLN A 108 -9.51 -4.36 13.12
CA GLN A 108 -8.60 -4.65 12.00
C GLN A 108 -9.23 -5.65 11.03
N TYR A 109 -9.14 -5.40 9.73
CA TYR A 109 -9.67 -6.28 8.70
C TYR A 109 -8.59 -7.18 8.08
N ARG A 110 -8.98 -8.43 7.79
CA ARG A 110 -8.08 -9.40 7.19
C ARG A 110 -7.92 -9.16 5.68
N THR A 111 -6.68 -9.20 5.18
CA THR A 111 -6.38 -8.86 3.77
C THR A 111 -7.08 -9.77 2.74
N ASP A 112 -7.36 -11.03 3.10
CA ASP A 112 -8.04 -12.01 2.25
C ASP A 112 -9.38 -11.51 1.68
N GLY A 113 -10.15 -10.75 2.48
CA GLY A 113 -11.43 -10.19 2.05
C GLY A 113 -11.27 -9.22 0.88
N PHE A 114 -10.24 -8.37 0.93
CA PHE A 114 -9.91 -7.48 -0.18
C PHE A 114 -9.50 -8.26 -1.42
N TYR A 115 -8.61 -9.26 -1.30
CA TYR A 115 -8.17 -10.02 -2.46
C TYR A 115 -9.30 -10.76 -3.15
N ASN A 116 -10.16 -11.42 -2.39
CA ASN A 116 -11.31 -12.13 -2.95
C ASN A 116 -12.21 -11.19 -3.75
N TYR A 117 -12.49 -9.99 -3.19
CA TYR A 117 -13.27 -8.97 -3.87
C TYR A 117 -12.58 -8.45 -5.14
N LEU A 118 -11.33 -7.97 -5.02
CA LEU A 118 -10.60 -7.33 -6.11
C LEU A 118 -10.36 -8.30 -7.26
N SER A 119 -9.93 -9.54 -6.94
CA SER A 119 -9.73 -10.58 -7.94
C SER A 119 -11.05 -10.89 -8.64
N GLN A 120 -12.15 -11.10 -7.91
CA GLN A 120 -13.44 -11.38 -8.55
C GLN A 120 -13.88 -10.24 -9.49
N LYS A 121 -13.69 -8.98 -9.10
CA LYS A 121 -14.04 -7.82 -9.95
C LYS A 121 -13.14 -7.71 -11.18
N ARG A 122 -11.84 -7.94 -11.02
CA ARG A 122 -10.86 -7.96 -12.12
C ARG A 122 -11.19 -9.03 -13.15
N HIS A 123 -11.54 -10.24 -12.69
CA HIS A 123 -11.94 -11.36 -13.58
C HIS A 123 -13.24 -11.08 -14.34
N LYS A 124 -14.19 -10.34 -13.75
CA LYS A 124 -15.46 -9.95 -14.40
C LYS A 124 -15.31 -8.82 -15.42
N ARG A 125 -14.21 -8.05 -15.38
CA ARG A 125 -13.88 -7.02 -16.38
C ARG A 125 -12.97 -7.63 -17.45
N ASN A 126 -12.00 -6.85 -17.94
CA ASN A 126 -11.01 -7.31 -18.90
C ASN A 126 -9.63 -7.39 -18.23
N PRO A 127 -9.28 -8.54 -17.61
CA PRO A 127 -8.02 -8.68 -16.87
C PRO A 127 -6.79 -8.51 -17.77
N ARG A 128 -6.93 -8.63 -19.10
CA ARG A 128 -5.84 -8.44 -20.07
C ARG A 128 -5.50 -6.96 -20.32
N GLN A 129 -6.40 -6.04 -19.97
CA GLN A 129 -6.20 -4.60 -20.11
C GLN A 129 -6.02 -3.89 -18.75
N GLU A 130 -6.27 -4.60 -17.65
CA GLU A 130 -6.13 -4.11 -16.29
C GLU A 130 -4.78 -4.53 -15.70
N LEU A 131 -3.83 -3.60 -15.54
CA LEU A 131 -2.51 -3.89 -14.99
C LEU A 131 -2.61 -4.27 -13.52
N LEU A 132 -3.25 -3.42 -12.73
CA LEU A 132 -3.42 -3.58 -11.30
C LEU A 132 -4.79 -3.09 -10.84
N ARG A 133 -5.27 -3.68 -9.75
CA ARG A 133 -6.38 -3.15 -8.96
C ARG A 133 -5.97 -3.05 -7.50
N VAL A 134 -5.92 -1.83 -6.99
CA VAL A 134 -5.46 -1.55 -5.64
C VAL A 134 -6.62 -1.03 -4.80
N ALA A 135 -6.96 -1.74 -3.74
CA ALA A 135 -7.84 -1.22 -2.71
C ALA A 135 -7.09 -0.20 -1.85
N VAL A 136 -7.74 0.92 -1.57
CA VAL A 136 -7.24 1.91 -0.62
C VAL A 136 -8.28 2.08 0.49
N THR A 137 -7.84 2.04 1.75
CA THR A 137 -8.73 2.15 2.91
C THR A 137 -8.12 2.99 4.04
N MET A 138 -8.98 3.52 4.90
CA MET A 138 -8.63 4.11 6.21
C MET A 138 -8.81 3.11 7.37
N ASP A 139 -9.23 1.88 7.09
CA ASP A 139 -9.36 0.83 8.09
C ASP A 139 -8.03 0.09 8.32
N ASP A 140 -7.72 -0.26 9.56
CA ASP A 140 -6.50 -1.00 9.89
C ASP A 140 -6.56 -2.44 9.33
N ILE A 141 -5.44 -2.98 8.88
CA ILE A 141 -5.42 -4.28 8.19
C ILE A 141 -4.33 -5.23 8.72
N TYR A 142 -4.58 -6.53 8.58
CA TYR A 142 -3.64 -7.57 8.98
C TYR A 142 -3.67 -8.77 8.01
N PRO A 143 -2.53 -9.43 7.74
CA PRO A 143 -2.46 -10.51 6.77
C PRO A 143 -2.86 -11.87 7.36
N ASN A 144 -2.50 -12.12 8.61
CA ASN A 144 -2.78 -13.38 9.31
C ASN A 144 -2.67 -13.18 10.83
N GLU A 145 -3.14 -14.17 11.59
CA GLU A 145 -3.29 -14.04 13.05
C GLU A 145 -1.98 -13.83 13.82
N SER A 146 -0.82 -14.27 13.31
CA SER A 146 0.46 -14.09 13.99
C SER A 146 1.11 -12.72 13.77
N TRP A 147 0.50 -11.86 12.95
CA TRP A 147 0.98 -10.50 12.67
C TRP A 147 0.16 -9.48 13.43
N ASN A 148 0.78 -8.37 13.83
CA ASN A 148 0.08 -7.28 14.52
C ASN A 148 -0.76 -6.43 13.56
N PHE A 149 -0.15 -5.93 12.48
CA PHE A 149 -0.79 -5.16 11.41
C PHE A 149 0.18 -5.05 10.22
N ILE A 150 -0.31 -4.54 9.09
CA ILE A 150 0.51 -4.12 7.95
C ILE A 150 -0.05 -2.82 7.36
N TYR A 151 0.78 -2.05 6.65
CA TYR A 151 0.30 -0.91 5.85
C TYR A 151 -0.31 -1.36 4.53
N GLY A 152 0.17 -2.45 3.96
CA GLY A 152 -0.33 -2.93 2.68
C GLY A 152 0.28 -4.27 2.32
N GLN A 153 -0.35 -4.92 1.35
CA GLN A 153 0.12 -6.17 0.78
C GLN A 153 -0.45 -6.33 -0.63
N ALA A 154 0.32 -7.00 -1.49
CA ALA A 154 -0.05 -7.25 -2.87
C ALA A 154 0.09 -8.73 -3.22
N ARG A 155 -0.77 -9.18 -4.14
CA ARG A 155 -0.68 -10.46 -4.83
C ARG A 155 -0.35 -10.19 -6.29
N ALA A 156 0.95 -10.16 -6.61
CA ALA A 156 1.44 -9.80 -7.93
C ALA A 156 0.87 -10.70 -9.04
N ILE A 157 0.70 -12.00 -8.77
CA ILE A 157 0.17 -12.97 -9.75
C ILE A 157 -1.27 -12.66 -10.16
N ASP A 158 -2.06 -12.08 -9.26
CA ASP A 158 -3.46 -11.71 -9.49
C ASP A 158 -3.61 -10.26 -9.96
N GLY A 159 -2.53 -9.47 -9.88
CA GLY A 159 -2.55 -8.04 -10.15
C GLY A 159 -3.43 -7.26 -9.18
N VAL A 160 -3.51 -7.69 -7.91
CA VAL A 160 -4.32 -7.01 -6.88
C VAL A 160 -3.51 -6.65 -5.66
N GLY A 161 -3.89 -5.57 -4.99
CA GLY A 161 -3.26 -5.14 -3.74
C GLY A 161 -4.22 -4.37 -2.85
N VAL A 162 -3.84 -4.22 -1.58
CA VAL A 162 -4.53 -3.36 -0.62
C VAL A 162 -3.50 -2.51 0.12
N TYR A 163 -3.82 -1.24 0.33
CA TYR A 163 -3.05 -0.31 1.15
C TYR A 163 -3.98 0.41 2.13
N SER A 164 -3.57 0.47 3.39
CA SER A 164 -4.25 1.12 4.50
C SER A 164 -3.47 2.36 4.94
N PHE A 165 -4.18 3.47 4.99
CA PHE A 165 -3.70 4.75 5.52
C PHE A 165 -4.08 4.95 6.99
N ALA A 166 -4.71 3.96 7.64
CA ALA A 166 -5.21 4.06 9.01
C ALA A 166 -4.15 4.57 10.00
N ARG A 167 -2.97 3.95 9.96
CA ARG A 167 -1.85 4.23 10.87
C ARG A 167 -0.98 5.40 10.44
N LEU A 168 -1.23 5.97 9.27
CA LEU A 168 -0.61 7.22 8.82
C LEU A 168 -1.42 8.44 9.28
N ASP A 169 -2.62 8.24 9.83
CA ASP A 169 -3.37 9.29 10.50
C ASP A 169 -2.65 9.67 11.81
N PRO A 170 -2.20 10.94 11.97
CA PRO A 170 -1.52 11.39 13.19
C PRO A 170 -2.34 11.20 14.47
N LEU A 171 -3.64 10.99 14.34
CA LEU A 171 -4.56 10.80 15.44
C LEU A 171 -4.95 9.33 15.65
N PHE A 172 -4.24 8.38 15.03
CA PHE A 172 -4.47 6.96 15.21
C PHE A 172 -3.85 6.42 16.52
N PRO A 173 -4.55 5.55 17.28
CA PRO A 173 -5.95 5.15 17.10
C PRO A 173 -6.89 6.28 17.57
N ALA A 174 -7.80 6.67 16.68
CA ALA A 174 -8.71 7.77 16.97
C ALA A 174 -9.76 7.32 17.99
N SER A 175 -9.83 7.99 19.15
CA SER A 175 -10.98 7.84 20.05
C SER A 175 -12.23 8.40 19.35
N THR A 176 -13.42 7.88 19.68
CA THR A 176 -14.71 8.24 19.05
C THR A 176 -14.99 9.76 19.02
N GLN A 177 -14.37 10.56 19.89
CA GLN A 177 -14.46 12.03 19.91
C GLN A 177 -13.58 12.75 18.87
N THR A 178 -12.62 12.06 18.26
CA THR A 178 -11.58 12.63 17.41
C THR A 178 -12.04 12.79 15.95
N LEU A 179 -13.11 12.09 15.54
CA LEU A 179 -13.69 12.16 14.19
C LEU A 179 -14.44 13.47 13.90
N LEU A 180 -14.60 14.34 14.91
CA LEU A 180 -15.19 15.68 14.79
C LEU A 180 -14.13 16.79 14.62
N LEU A 181 -12.84 16.45 14.54
CA LEU A 181 -11.75 17.42 14.41
C LEU A 181 -11.62 17.95 12.98
N SER A 182 -11.07 19.17 12.90
CA SER A 182 -10.78 19.92 11.68
C SER A 182 -10.05 19.08 10.62
N PRO A 183 -10.22 19.38 9.31
CA PRO A 183 -9.51 18.71 8.23
C PRO A 183 -8.00 18.65 8.46
N LEU A 184 -7.33 17.65 7.89
CA LEU A 184 -5.86 17.57 7.93
C LEU A 184 -5.28 18.85 7.28
N THR A 185 -4.39 19.53 8.00
CA THR A 185 -3.55 20.60 7.42
C THR A 185 -2.65 20.04 6.33
N ASP A 186 -2.20 20.87 5.39
CA ASP A 186 -1.34 20.44 4.27
C ASP A 186 -0.08 19.68 4.71
N LYS A 187 0.52 20.09 5.84
CA LYS A 187 1.65 19.36 6.44
C LYS A 187 1.32 17.92 6.82
N HIS A 188 0.12 17.66 7.33
CA HIS A 188 -0.32 16.30 7.69
C HIS A 188 -0.71 15.50 6.45
N ARG A 189 -1.19 16.15 5.38
CA ARG A 189 -1.44 15.50 4.09
C ARG A 189 -0.17 14.95 3.47
N ILE A 190 0.96 15.68 3.59
CA ILE A 190 2.28 15.22 3.12
C ILE A 190 2.75 13.96 3.88
N ILE A 191 2.44 13.83 5.17
CA ILE A 191 2.85 12.64 5.96
C ILE A 191 2.12 11.37 5.51
N MET A 192 0.93 11.52 4.90
CA MET A 192 0.19 10.40 4.33
C MET A 192 0.64 10.00 2.93
N LEU A 193 1.63 10.68 2.33
CA LEU A 193 2.17 10.39 1.00
C LEU A 193 3.56 9.75 1.12
#